data_AF-A0A2P5WEH8-F1
#
_entry.id   AF-A0A2P5WEH8-F1
#
_cell.length_a   1.000
_cell.length_b   1.000
_cell.length_c   1.000
_cell.angle_alpha   90.00
_cell.angle_beta   90.00
_cell.angle_gamma   90.00
#
_symmetry.space_group_name_H-M   'P 1'
#
loop_
_entity.id
_entity.type
_entity.pdbx_description
1 polymer ?
#
loop_
_entity_poly.entity_id
_entity_poly.type
_entity_poly.pdbx_seq_one_letter_code
_entity_poly.pdbx_strand_id
1 'polypeptide(L)'
;MSKICIEVLQLCVKCNTHLSAGQFYLALKAVDLIEKNYLKNIPVNKIKIVIEKAIPIIKAHVEKKVTTHFNEWLVHIRSSAKNIGQTAIGHAASARQREEETLERQRKAEEMNMYGMEFVYTLDEEVSEESPLKFDLTTLHRSYHIHACLGLQEQFREYYYKNRMLQLTSDLQISSSQAFVESHHVYLAQIAGYFIVEDRVLRTSGGLLSDEQVETMWETTVAKVTSVLETQFSLMRSATHLLLVKDYITLLGAALTQYGYKVGSILEVLDKSRDKYHDLLLEECRQQISNIFSNDTCEQMVMKKDADYESNVLAFHLQASDIMPAFP
;
A
#
# COMPACT_ATOMS: atom_id res chain seq x y z
N MET A 1 -33.57 -53.02 -6.75
CA MET A 1 -33.00 -51.88 -5.99
C MET A 1 -33.82 -50.65 -6.34
N SER A 2 -34.28 -49.86 -5.36
CA SER A 2 -35.09 -48.68 -5.66
C SER A 2 -34.28 -47.69 -6.53
N LYS A 3 -34.94 -47.06 -7.50
CA LYS A 3 -34.37 -46.03 -8.39
C LYS A 3 -33.61 -44.95 -7.60
N ILE A 4 -34.12 -44.63 -6.41
CA ILE A 4 -33.56 -43.69 -5.43
C ILE A 4 -32.15 -44.09 -4.97
N CYS A 5 -31.87 -45.36 -4.67
CA CYS A 5 -30.54 -45.79 -4.23
C CYS A 5 -29.49 -45.64 -5.34
N ILE A 6 -29.87 -45.85 -6.61
CA ILE A 6 -28.97 -45.70 -7.75
C ILE A 6 -28.64 -44.22 -7.98
N GLU A 7 -29.64 -43.34 -7.92
CA GLU A 7 -29.45 -41.89 -8.03
C GLU A 7 -28.53 -41.35 -6.93
N VAL A 8 -28.73 -41.78 -5.68
CA VAL A 8 -27.87 -41.39 -4.55
C VAL A 8 -26.42 -41.86 -4.76
N LEU A 9 -26.21 -43.12 -5.19
CA LEU A 9 -24.86 -43.62 -5.46
C LEU A 9 -24.19 -42.88 -6.62
N GLN A 10 -24.93 -42.53 -7.67
CA GLN A 10 -24.42 -41.70 -8.77
C GLN A 10 -24.02 -40.29 -8.30
N LEU A 11 -24.80 -39.68 -7.40
CA LEU A 11 -24.46 -38.39 -6.79
C LEU A 11 -23.20 -38.49 -5.91
N CYS A 12 -23.04 -39.58 -5.15
CA CYS A 12 -21.81 -39.85 -4.39
C CYS A 12 -20.59 -39.99 -5.32
N VAL A 13 -20.71 -40.69 -6.45
CA VAL A 13 -19.63 -40.80 -7.44
C VAL A 13 -19.29 -39.42 -8.00
N LYS A 14 -20.30 -38.61 -8.40
CA LYS A 14 -20.08 -37.24 -8.87
C LYS A 14 -19.41 -36.36 -7.82
N CYS A 15 -19.84 -36.46 -6.56
CA CYS A 15 -19.21 -35.74 -5.44
C CYS A 15 -17.72 -36.11 -5.32
N ASN A 16 -17.38 -37.40 -5.38
CA ASN A 16 -15.99 -37.84 -5.35
C ASN A 16 -15.19 -37.32 -6.55
N THR A 17 -15.76 -37.32 -7.75
CA THR A 17 -15.12 -36.73 -8.93
C THR A 17 -14.86 -35.23 -8.75
N HIS A 18 -15.83 -34.48 -8.23
CA HIS A 18 -15.66 -33.04 -7.96
C HIS A 18 -14.62 -32.76 -6.87
N LEU A 19 -14.54 -33.60 -5.83
CA LEU A 19 -13.52 -33.49 -4.78
C LEU A 19 -12.12 -33.74 -5.35
N SER A 20 -11.96 -34.79 -6.17
CA SER A 20 -10.69 -35.08 -6.84
C SER A 20 -10.26 -33.99 -7.83
N ALA A 21 -11.23 -33.32 -8.48
CA ALA A 21 -10.97 -32.19 -9.38
C ALA A 21 -10.80 -30.83 -8.67
N GLY A 22 -10.87 -30.79 -7.33
CA GLY A 22 -10.77 -29.55 -6.55
C GLY A 22 -11.97 -28.61 -6.71
N GLN A 23 -13.09 -29.08 -7.26
CA GLN A 23 -14.32 -28.31 -7.46
C GLN A 23 -15.22 -28.36 -6.20
N PHE A 24 -14.70 -27.80 -5.10
CA PHE A 24 -15.31 -27.91 -3.77
C PHE A 24 -16.77 -27.43 -3.68
N TYR A 25 -17.12 -26.34 -4.38
CA TYR A 25 -18.50 -25.84 -4.41
C TYR A 25 -19.47 -26.86 -5.05
N LEU A 26 -19.10 -27.45 -6.19
CA LEU A 26 -19.93 -28.46 -6.86
C LEU A 26 -20.04 -29.74 -6.03
N ALA A 27 -18.96 -30.13 -5.34
CA ALA A 27 -18.99 -31.22 -4.38
C ALA A 27 -19.98 -30.96 -3.23
N LEU A 28 -19.94 -29.77 -2.62
CA LEU A 28 -20.87 -29.39 -1.55
C LEU A 28 -22.31 -29.32 -2.04
N LYS A 29 -22.56 -28.83 -3.26
CA LYS A 29 -23.90 -28.83 -3.86
C LYS A 29 -24.44 -30.25 -4.06
N ALA A 30 -23.60 -31.20 -4.46
CA ALA A 30 -23.99 -32.61 -4.57
C ALA A 30 -24.30 -33.22 -3.19
N VAL A 31 -23.51 -32.88 -2.17
CA VAL A 31 -23.75 -33.30 -0.77
C VAL A 31 -25.06 -32.72 -0.23
N ASP A 32 -25.31 -31.43 -0.44
CA ASP A 32 -26.55 -30.75 0.01
C ASP A 32 -27.80 -31.35 -0.65
N LEU A 33 -27.69 -31.73 -1.94
CA LEU A 33 -28.77 -32.42 -2.65
C LEU A 33 -29.08 -33.79 -2.02
N ILE A 34 -28.04 -34.57 -1.68
CA ILE A 34 -28.21 -35.86 -0.99
C ILE A 34 -28.85 -35.65 0.39
N GLU A 35 -28.40 -34.63 1.12
CA GLU A 35 -28.84 -34.32 2.48
C GLU A 35 -30.29 -33.86 2.57
N LYS A 36 -30.71 -32.97 1.67
CA LYS A 36 -32.07 -32.39 1.69
C LYS A 36 -33.12 -33.29 1.02
N ASN A 37 -32.80 -33.89 -0.12
CA ASN A 37 -33.81 -34.53 -0.97
C ASN A 37 -33.90 -36.05 -0.81
N TYR A 38 -32.79 -36.70 -0.45
CA TYR A 38 -32.70 -38.15 -0.52
C TYR A 38 -32.62 -38.81 0.85
N LEU A 39 -31.98 -38.18 1.84
CA LEU A 39 -31.68 -38.77 3.14
C LEU A 39 -32.90 -39.35 3.90
N LYS A 40 -34.07 -38.72 3.77
CA LYS A 40 -35.34 -39.22 4.37
C LYS A 40 -35.97 -40.40 3.60
N ASN A 41 -35.63 -40.55 2.32
CA ASN A 41 -36.29 -41.46 1.38
C ASN A 41 -35.43 -42.68 1.00
N ILE A 42 -34.25 -42.87 1.62
CA ILE A 42 -33.39 -44.04 1.37
C ILE A 42 -34.02 -45.29 2.01
N PRO A 43 -34.44 -46.30 1.23
CA PRO A 43 -35.09 -47.50 1.77
C PRO A 43 -34.10 -48.49 2.42
N VAL A 44 -32.79 -48.31 2.20
CA VAL A 44 -31.75 -49.22 2.73
C VAL A 44 -31.03 -48.54 3.90
N ASN A 45 -31.36 -48.97 5.14
CA ASN A 45 -30.77 -48.41 6.36
C ASN A 45 -29.23 -48.48 6.40
N LYS A 46 -28.61 -49.55 5.87
CA LYS A 46 -27.15 -49.65 5.84
C LYS A 46 -26.51 -48.55 4.98
N ILE A 47 -27.08 -48.27 3.80
CA ILE A 47 -26.59 -47.21 2.89
C ILE A 47 -26.82 -45.85 3.52
N LYS A 48 -28.00 -45.65 4.13
CA LYS A 48 -28.34 -44.42 4.85
C LYS A 48 -27.31 -44.10 5.93
N ILE A 49 -27.01 -45.04 6.84
CA ILE A 49 -26.03 -44.84 7.93
C ILE A 49 -24.64 -44.51 7.39
N VAL A 50 -24.19 -45.16 6.31
CA VAL A 50 -22.88 -44.89 5.71
C VAL A 50 -22.82 -43.47 5.16
N ILE A 51 -23.87 -43.02 4.47
CA ILE A 51 -23.93 -41.68 3.89
C ILE A 51 -24.05 -40.61 4.98
N GLU A 52 -24.88 -40.83 6.00
CA GLU A 52 -25.01 -39.93 7.16
C GLU A 52 -23.66 -39.71 7.86
N LYS A 53 -22.84 -40.76 7.97
CA LYS A 53 -21.48 -40.65 8.54
C LYS A 53 -20.48 -40.02 7.58
N ALA A 54 -20.64 -40.17 6.27
CA ALA A 54 -19.71 -39.66 5.27
C ALA A 54 -19.85 -38.16 5.02
N ILE A 55 -21.08 -37.62 5.07
CA ILE A 55 -21.36 -36.19 4.86
C ILE A 55 -20.51 -35.26 5.74
N PRO A 56 -20.48 -35.42 7.08
CA PRO A 56 -19.66 -34.54 7.93
C PRO A 56 -18.17 -34.69 7.66
N ILE A 57 -17.69 -35.89 7.29
CA ILE A 57 -16.29 -36.14 6.92
C ILE A 57 -15.91 -35.38 5.65
N ILE A 58 -16.79 -35.38 4.64
CA ILE A 58 -16.58 -34.64 3.39
C ILE A 58 -16.58 -33.14 3.65
N LYS A 59 -17.56 -32.63 4.42
CA LYS A 59 -17.62 -31.20 4.78
C LYS A 59 -16.34 -30.75 5.50
N ALA A 60 -15.89 -31.50 6.50
CA ALA A 60 -14.64 -31.22 7.22
C ALA A 60 -13.39 -31.32 6.32
N HIS A 61 -13.36 -32.25 5.36
CA HIS A 61 -12.27 -32.35 4.39
C HIS A 61 -12.21 -31.11 3.48
N VAL A 62 -13.37 -30.67 2.98
CA VAL A 62 -13.49 -29.47 2.14
C VAL A 62 -13.07 -28.23 2.93
N GLU A 63 -13.59 -28.06 4.15
CA GLU A 63 -13.22 -26.97 5.05
C GLU A 63 -11.70 -26.90 5.22
N LYS A 64 -11.05 -28.00 5.63
CA LYS A 64 -9.60 -28.06 5.82
C LYS A 64 -8.83 -27.68 4.56
N LYS A 65 -9.24 -28.16 3.39
CA LYS A 65 -8.58 -27.86 2.10
C LYS A 65 -8.73 -26.38 1.74
N VAL A 66 -9.92 -25.82 1.90
CA VAL A 66 -10.20 -24.41 1.59
C VAL A 66 -9.45 -23.49 2.55
N THR A 67 -9.40 -23.82 3.85
CA THR A 67 -8.61 -23.09 4.84
C THR A 67 -7.11 -23.13 4.51
N THR A 68 -6.61 -24.25 3.98
CA THR A 68 -5.20 -24.35 3.53
C THR A 68 -4.94 -23.39 2.36
N HIS A 69 -5.79 -23.39 1.33
CA HIS A 69 -5.66 -22.45 0.20
C HIS A 69 -5.78 -20.99 0.63
N PHE A 70 -6.67 -20.70 1.58
CA PHE A 70 -6.78 -19.36 2.15
C PHE A 70 -5.52 -18.93 2.90
N ASN A 71 -4.89 -19.83 3.66
CA ASN A 71 -3.64 -19.55 4.36
C ASN A 71 -2.47 -19.31 3.39
N GLU A 72 -2.39 -20.09 2.31
CA GLU A 72 -1.43 -19.84 1.22
C GLU A 72 -1.67 -18.46 0.58
N TRP A 73 -2.93 -18.10 0.35
CA TRP A 73 -3.30 -16.76 -0.13
C TRP A 73 -2.91 -15.66 0.86
N LEU A 74 -3.09 -15.86 2.17
CA LEU A 74 -2.67 -14.90 3.20
C LEU A 74 -1.15 -14.64 3.19
N VAL A 75 -0.35 -15.67 2.90
CA VAL A 75 1.11 -15.52 2.75
C VAL A 75 1.44 -14.76 1.47
N HIS A 76 0.83 -15.15 0.36
CA HIS A 76 1.05 -14.53 -0.95
C HIS A 76 0.65 -13.04 -0.98
N ILE A 77 -0.50 -12.69 -0.39
CA ILE A 77 -0.98 -11.31 -0.38
C ILE A 77 -0.11 -10.44 0.53
N ARG A 78 0.39 -10.98 1.65
CA ARG A 78 1.33 -10.27 2.54
C ARG A 78 2.67 -10.01 1.84
N SER A 79 3.21 -10.97 1.10
CA SER A 79 4.47 -10.77 0.35
C SER A 79 4.31 -9.82 -0.83
N SER A 80 3.13 -9.76 -1.43
CA SER A 80 2.81 -8.86 -2.55
C SER A 80 2.48 -7.44 -2.10
N ALA A 81 2.10 -7.23 -0.82
CA ALA A 81 1.66 -5.95 -0.30
C ALA A 81 2.70 -4.84 -0.54
N LYS A 82 3.98 -5.08 -0.25
CA LYS A 82 5.06 -4.13 -0.57
C LYS A 82 5.00 -3.63 -2.01
N ASN A 83 4.89 -4.53 -2.99
CA ASN A 83 4.89 -4.15 -4.41
C ASN A 83 3.63 -3.35 -4.77
N ILE A 84 2.48 -3.72 -4.22
CA ILE A 84 1.22 -2.99 -4.38
C ILE A 84 1.38 -1.56 -3.85
N GLY A 85 1.90 -1.42 -2.63
CA GLY A 85 2.13 -0.11 -2.01
C GLY A 85 3.17 0.74 -2.73
N GLN A 86 4.28 0.13 -3.18
CA GLN A 86 5.30 0.83 -3.98
C GLN A 86 4.71 1.38 -5.29
N THR A 87 3.86 0.59 -5.96
CA THR A 87 3.21 1.02 -7.20
C THR A 87 2.24 2.17 -6.94
N ALA A 88 1.42 2.06 -5.88
CA ALA A 88 0.48 3.13 -5.50
C ALA A 88 1.20 4.44 -5.13
N ILE A 89 2.28 4.35 -4.36
CA ILE A 89 3.12 5.50 -4.02
C ILE A 89 3.79 6.09 -5.27
N GLY A 90 4.24 5.24 -6.20
CA GLY A 90 4.79 5.68 -7.49
C GLY A 90 3.76 6.41 -8.36
N HIS A 91 2.50 5.96 -8.37
CA HIS A 91 1.41 6.68 -9.02
C HIS A 91 1.17 8.05 -8.37
N ALA A 92 1.14 8.11 -7.03
CA ALA A 92 1.01 9.38 -6.30
C ALA A 92 2.16 10.35 -6.61
N ALA A 93 3.41 9.85 -6.71
CA ALA A 93 4.56 10.65 -7.10
C ALA A 93 4.42 11.20 -8.54
N SER A 94 3.99 10.35 -9.46
CA SER A 94 3.76 10.74 -10.86
C SER A 94 2.62 11.76 -10.99
N ALA A 95 1.57 11.62 -10.17
CA ALA A 95 0.46 12.57 -10.12
C ALA A 95 0.92 13.94 -9.59
N ARG A 96 1.72 13.98 -8.52
CA ARG A 96 2.31 15.21 -7.99
C ARG A 96 3.18 15.93 -9.03
N GLN A 97 4.03 15.19 -9.74
CA GLN A 97 4.86 15.77 -10.80
C GLN A 97 4.01 16.39 -11.93
N ARG A 98 2.96 15.68 -12.37
CA ARG A 98 2.04 16.20 -13.40
C ARG A 98 1.34 17.48 -12.94
N GLU A 99 0.91 17.54 -11.68
CA GLU A 99 0.31 18.74 -11.10
C GLU A 99 1.30 19.92 -11.10
N GLU A 100 2.53 19.71 -10.65
CA GLU A 100 3.60 20.73 -10.66
C GLU A 100 3.88 21.25 -12.08
N GLU A 101 3.99 20.36 -13.07
CA GLU A 101 4.18 20.77 -14.47
C GLU A 101 2.99 21.58 -15.01
N THR A 102 1.77 21.24 -14.59
CA THR A 102 0.56 21.94 -15.02
C THR A 102 0.51 23.35 -14.42
N LEU A 103 0.87 23.49 -13.14
CA LEU A 103 0.99 24.80 -12.47
C LEU A 103 2.09 25.66 -13.10
N GLU A 104 3.22 25.06 -13.46
CA GLU A 104 4.31 25.77 -14.14
C GLU A 104 3.90 26.27 -15.54
N ARG A 105 3.14 25.45 -16.29
CA ARG A 105 2.56 25.88 -17.57
C ARG A 105 1.56 27.02 -17.38
N GLN A 106 0.75 26.98 -16.33
CA GLN A 106 -0.19 28.06 -15.98
C GLN A 106 0.54 29.36 -15.67
N ARG A 107 1.58 29.32 -14.83
CA ARG A 107 2.39 30.52 -14.50
C ARG A 107 3.00 31.16 -15.73
N LYS A 108 3.59 30.35 -16.63
CA LYS A 108 4.15 30.84 -17.89
C LYS A 108 3.09 31.46 -18.81
N ALA A 109 1.89 30.86 -18.85
CA ALA A 109 0.78 31.42 -19.61
C ALA A 109 0.32 32.77 -19.03
N GLU A 110 0.23 32.91 -17.70
CA GLU A 110 -0.09 34.17 -17.02
C GLU A 110 0.96 35.26 -17.28
N GLU A 111 2.24 34.92 -17.21
CA GLU A 111 3.34 35.82 -17.55
C GLU A 111 3.29 36.28 -19.02
N MET A 112 2.99 35.37 -19.96
CA MET A 112 2.85 35.69 -21.38
C MET A 112 1.58 36.50 -21.70
N ASN A 113 0.48 36.24 -20.99
CA ASN A 113 -0.77 36.99 -21.14
C ASN A 113 -0.63 38.43 -20.62
N MET A 114 0.26 38.67 -19.63
CA MET A 114 0.69 40.01 -19.22
C MET A 114 1.40 40.81 -20.34
N TYR A 115 1.94 40.13 -21.37
CA TYR A 115 2.50 40.78 -22.56
C TYR A 115 1.49 40.94 -23.72
N GLY A 116 0.19 40.66 -23.49
CA GLY A 116 -0.89 40.99 -24.43
C GLY A 116 -1.07 40.03 -25.60
N MET A 117 -0.55 38.80 -25.52
CA MET A 117 -0.72 37.77 -26.54
C MET A 117 -1.75 36.72 -26.07
N GLU A 118 -2.99 36.84 -26.52
CA GLU A 118 -4.08 35.94 -26.16
C GLU A 118 -3.95 34.62 -26.95
N PHE A 119 -3.42 33.57 -26.32
CA PHE A 119 -3.35 32.23 -26.91
C PHE A 119 -4.26 31.27 -26.14
N VAL A 120 -5.27 30.73 -26.82
CA VAL A 120 -6.18 29.72 -26.27
C VAL A 120 -5.42 28.41 -26.14
N TYR A 121 -4.98 28.08 -24.93
CA TYR A 121 -4.44 26.76 -24.63
C TYR A 121 -5.61 25.79 -24.42
N THR A 122 -5.76 24.83 -25.33
CA THR A 122 -6.57 23.64 -25.09
C THR A 122 -5.86 22.78 -24.04
N LEU A 123 -6.42 22.76 -22.82
CA LEU A 123 -6.12 21.74 -21.83
C LEU A 123 -6.61 20.41 -22.39
N ASP A 124 -5.70 19.64 -23.00
CA ASP A 124 -5.93 18.21 -23.19
C ASP A 124 -5.90 17.61 -21.78
N GLU A 125 -7.10 17.37 -21.22
CA GLU A 125 -7.27 16.45 -20.11
C GLU A 125 -6.90 15.06 -20.64
N GLU A 126 -5.61 14.72 -20.62
CA GLU A 126 -5.21 13.33 -20.64
C GLU A 126 -5.76 12.70 -19.36
N VAL A 127 -6.97 12.14 -19.46
CA VAL A 127 -7.58 11.30 -18.44
C VAL A 127 -6.62 10.13 -18.26
N SER A 128 -5.77 10.26 -17.25
CA SER A 128 -4.86 9.22 -16.82
C SER A 128 -5.69 8.00 -16.48
N GLU A 129 -5.73 7.02 -17.39
CA GLU A 129 -6.19 5.67 -17.09
C GLU A 129 -5.19 5.09 -16.07
N GLU A 130 -5.36 5.45 -14.79
CA GLU A 130 -4.74 4.75 -13.69
C GLU A 130 -5.24 3.32 -13.76
N SER A 131 -4.43 2.44 -14.35
CA SER A 131 -4.76 1.03 -14.40
C SER A 131 -5.00 0.57 -12.96
N PRO A 132 -6.22 0.10 -12.61
CA PRO A 132 -6.52 -0.24 -11.23
C PRO A 132 -5.57 -1.36 -10.82
N LEU A 133 -4.85 -1.21 -9.70
CA LEU A 133 -3.92 -2.21 -9.19
C LEU A 133 -4.59 -3.60 -9.23
N LYS A 134 -4.13 -4.47 -10.15
CA LYS A 134 -4.73 -5.79 -10.37
C LYS A 134 -4.02 -6.82 -9.51
N PHE A 135 -4.64 -7.20 -8.40
CA PHE A 135 -4.28 -8.39 -7.63
C PHE A 135 -5.52 -9.26 -7.44
N ASP A 136 -5.32 -10.58 -7.40
CA ASP A 136 -6.40 -11.54 -7.43
C ASP A 136 -6.96 -11.83 -6.03
N LEU A 137 -8.27 -11.61 -5.87
CA LEU A 137 -9.04 -11.95 -4.68
C LEU A 137 -9.89 -13.22 -4.87
N THR A 138 -9.80 -13.90 -6.03
CA THR A 138 -10.62 -15.06 -6.36
C THR A 138 -10.51 -16.15 -5.30
N THR A 139 -9.31 -16.44 -4.80
CA THR A 139 -9.09 -17.44 -3.74
C THR A 139 -9.78 -17.04 -2.43
N LEU A 140 -9.77 -15.76 -2.08
CA LEU A 140 -10.46 -15.23 -0.91
C LEU A 140 -11.97 -15.36 -1.06
N HIS A 141 -12.52 -14.84 -2.17
CA HIS A 141 -13.98 -14.85 -2.43
C HIS A 141 -14.51 -16.28 -2.49
N ARG A 142 -13.79 -17.18 -3.14
CA ARG A 142 -14.13 -18.60 -3.20
C ARG A 142 -14.09 -19.24 -1.82
N SER A 143 -13.07 -18.95 -1.02
CA SER A 143 -12.96 -19.47 0.35
C SER A 143 -14.10 -18.98 1.22
N TYR A 144 -14.41 -17.68 1.16
CA TYR A 144 -15.52 -17.08 1.89
C TYR A 144 -16.86 -17.69 1.50
N HIS A 145 -17.12 -17.82 0.20
CA HIS A 145 -18.36 -18.43 -0.28
C HIS A 145 -18.51 -19.89 0.16
N ILE A 146 -17.44 -20.69 0.12
CA ILE A 146 -17.49 -22.08 0.56
C ILE A 146 -17.77 -22.17 2.08
N HIS A 147 -17.14 -21.32 2.90
CA HIS A 147 -17.43 -21.27 4.33
C HIS A 147 -18.89 -20.85 4.61
N ALA A 148 -19.45 -19.94 3.80
CA ALA A 148 -20.87 -19.61 3.88
C ALA A 148 -21.77 -20.83 3.55
N CYS A 149 -21.43 -21.61 2.51
CA CYS A 149 -22.15 -22.86 2.20
C CYS A 149 -22.06 -23.91 3.32
N LEU A 150 -21.00 -23.88 4.12
CA LEU A 150 -20.81 -24.77 5.28
C LEU A 150 -21.50 -24.25 6.55
N GLY A 151 -22.05 -23.03 6.55
CA GLY A 151 -22.60 -22.38 7.74
C GLY A 151 -21.53 -21.84 8.71
N LEU A 152 -20.28 -21.69 8.25
CA LEU A 152 -19.13 -21.23 9.03
C LEU A 152 -18.71 -19.79 8.67
N GLN A 153 -19.64 -19.00 8.15
CA GLN A 153 -19.35 -17.66 7.63
C GLN A 153 -18.76 -16.73 8.70
N GLU A 154 -19.38 -16.65 9.88
CA GLU A 154 -18.93 -15.75 10.94
C GLU A 154 -17.56 -16.16 11.50
N GLN A 155 -17.34 -17.47 11.66
CA GLN A 155 -16.03 -17.99 12.07
C GLN A 155 -14.93 -17.63 11.07
N PHE A 156 -15.23 -17.68 9.76
CA PHE A 156 -14.28 -17.27 8.74
C PHE A 156 -14.01 -15.76 8.74
N ARG A 157 -15.03 -14.92 9.00
CA ARG A 157 -14.85 -13.45 9.15
C ARG A 157 -13.92 -13.13 10.31
N GLU A 158 -14.17 -13.72 11.48
CA GLU A 158 -13.30 -13.58 12.63
C GLU A 158 -11.88 -14.09 12.34
N TYR A 159 -11.76 -15.24 11.65
CA TYR A 159 -10.48 -15.81 11.30
C TYR A 159 -9.69 -14.90 10.35
N TYR A 160 -10.34 -14.35 9.34
CA TYR A 160 -9.74 -13.37 8.43
C TYR A 160 -9.22 -12.16 9.20
N TYR A 161 -10.09 -11.51 9.97
CA TYR A 161 -9.73 -10.29 10.73
C TYR A 161 -8.57 -10.54 11.70
N LYS A 162 -8.63 -11.61 12.50
CA LYS A 162 -7.57 -11.96 13.45
C LYS A 162 -6.22 -12.20 12.76
N ASN A 163 -6.20 -12.95 11.65
CA ASN A 163 -4.96 -13.20 10.92
C ASN A 163 -4.39 -11.93 10.29
N ARG A 164 -5.25 -11.10 9.67
CA ARG A 164 -4.83 -9.84 9.08
C ARG A 164 -4.31 -8.87 10.14
N MET A 165 -4.94 -8.77 11.31
CA MET A 165 -4.46 -7.97 12.43
C MET A 165 -3.09 -8.45 12.96
N LEU A 166 -2.87 -9.77 13.04
CA LEU A 166 -1.57 -10.34 13.42
C LEU A 166 -0.48 -10.00 12.39
N GLN A 167 -0.79 -10.12 11.09
CA GLN A 167 0.14 -9.74 10.03
C GLN A 167 0.48 -8.25 10.10
N LEU A 168 -0.51 -7.38 10.30
CA LEU A 168 -0.32 -5.94 10.46
C LEU A 168 0.59 -5.63 11.65
N THR A 169 0.24 -6.14 12.83
CA THR A 169 1.01 -5.91 14.07
C THR A 169 2.47 -6.34 13.92
N SER A 170 2.71 -7.44 13.18
CA SER A 170 4.05 -7.92 12.85
C SER A 170 4.77 -7.03 11.84
N ASP A 171 4.08 -6.57 10.79
CA ASP A 171 4.64 -5.72 9.73
C ASP A 171 4.92 -4.28 10.22
N LEU A 172 4.23 -3.82 11.26
CA LEU A 172 4.46 -2.52 11.89
C LEU A 172 5.73 -2.45 12.75
N GLN A 173 6.40 -3.58 13.02
CA GLN A 173 7.67 -3.59 13.75
C GLN A 173 8.83 -3.26 12.81
N ILE A 174 9.66 -2.31 13.21
CA ILE A 174 10.90 -2.01 12.47
C ILE A 174 12.01 -2.94 12.95
N SER A 175 12.71 -3.55 12.00
CA SER A 175 13.94 -4.29 12.28
C SER A 175 15.04 -3.31 12.68
N SER A 176 15.64 -3.50 13.87
CA SER A 176 16.74 -2.66 14.36
C SER A 176 18.07 -2.85 13.61
N SER A 177 18.14 -3.80 12.68
CA SER A 177 19.35 -4.18 11.96
C SER A 177 19.73 -3.24 10.81
N GLN A 178 18.78 -2.46 10.27
CA GLN A 178 19.02 -1.55 9.15
C GLN A 178 18.69 -0.11 9.53
N ALA A 179 19.48 0.84 9.03
CA ALA A 179 19.21 2.26 9.21
C ALA A 179 17.83 2.62 8.61
N PHE A 180 17.01 3.34 9.37
CA PHE A 180 15.65 3.68 8.96
C PHE A 180 15.61 4.48 7.65
N VAL A 181 16.60 5.35 7.42
CA VAL A 181 16.73 6.11 6.17
C VAL A 181 16.80 5.18 4.95
N GLU A 182 17.37 4.00 5.08
CA GLU A 182 17.46 3.04 3.97
C GLU A 182 16.22 2.15 3.86
N SER A 183 15.53 1.87 4.96
CA SER A 183 14.43 0.90 5.01
C SER A 183 13.02 1.52 5.03
N HIS A 184 12.90 2.85 5.22
CA HIS A 184 11.60 3.54 5.36
C HIS A 184 10.68 3.28 4.16
N HIS A 185 11.21 3.26 2.94
CA HIS A 185 10.42 3.03 1.74
C HIS A 185 9.80 1.63 1.72
N VAL A 186 10.52 0.61 2.19
CA VAL A 186 10.00 -0.77 2.29
C VAL A 186 8.91 -0.85 3.35
N TYR A 187 9.17 -0.25 4.52
CA TYR A 187 8.25 -0.23 5.64
C TYR A 187 6.93 0.46 5.30
N LEU A 188 7.00 1.68 4.76
CA LEU A 188 5.84 2.49 4.42
C LEU A 188 5.06 1.92 3.22
N ALA A 189 5.75 1.34 2.23
CA ALA A 189 5.09 0.65 1.13
C ALA A 189 4.35 -0.63 1.57
N GLN A 190 4.91 -1.40 2.52
CA GLN A 190 4.21 -2.56 3.08
C GLN A 190 2.88 -2.15 3.73
N ILE A 191 2.88 -1.03 4.47
CA ILE A 191 1.68 -0.47 5.10
C ILE A 191 0.69 -0.01 4.02
N ALA A 192 1.14 0.75 3.02
CA ALA A 192 0.27 1.21 1.93
C ALA A 192 -0.43 0.03 1.25
N GLY A 193 0.34 -0.99 0.84
CA GLY A 193 -0.21 -2.16 0.17
C GLY A 193 -1.15 -2.98 1.05
N TYR A 194 -0.90 -3.04 2.36
CA TYR A 194 -1.80 -3.69 3.29
C TYR A 194 -3.19 -3.06 3.25
N PHE A 195 -3.28 -1.73 3.38
CA PHE A 195 -4.56 -1.01 3.42
C PHE A 195 -5.26 -0.98 2.05
N ILE A 196 -4.51 -0.92 0.95
CA ILE A 196 -5.09 -1.04 -0.40
C ILE A 196 -5.74 -2.43 -0.61
N VAL A 197 -5.14 -3.48 -0.05
CA VAL A 197 -5.74 -4.82 -0.06
C VAL A 197 -7.02 -4.85 0.76
N GLU A 198 -6.99 -4.37 2.01
CA GLU A 198 -8.18 -4.38 2.88
C GLU A 198 -9.33 -3.56 2.31
N ASP A 199 -9.01 -2.40 1.73
CA ASP A 199 -9.97 -1.52 1.08
C ASP A 199 -10.67 -2.21 -0.11
N ARG A 200 -9.92 -2.96 -0.94
CA ARG A 200 -10.51 -3.78 -1.99
C ARG A 200 -11.35 -4.93 -1.43
N VAL A 201 -10.90 -5.56 -0.34
CA VAL A 201 -11.63 -6.65 0.32
C VAL A 201 -12.97 -6.14 0.87
N LEU A 202 -12.95 -4.99 1.56
CA LEU A 202 -14.12 -4.31 2.11
C LEU A 202 -15.16 -4.04 1.02
N ARG A 203 -14.74 -3.48 -0.12
CA ARG A 203 -15.65 -3.17 -1.24
C ARG A 203 -16.19 -4.38 -1.98
N THR A 204 -15.45 -5.49 -2.05
CA THR A 204 -15.78 -6.60 -2.98
C THR A 204 -16.30 -7.86 -2.30
N SER A 205 -16.04 -8.06 -1.00
CA SER A 205 -16.23 -9.36 -0.34
C SER A 205 -17.55 -9.48 0.44
N GLY A 206 -18.54 -8.64 0.15
CA GLY A 206 -19.92 -8.79 0.61
C GLY A 206 -20.08 -8.86 2.14
N GLY A 207 -19.30 -8.08 2.88
CA GLY A 207 -19.34 -8.04 4.35
C GLY A 207 -18.33 -8.93 5.07
N LEU A 208 -17.34 -9.51 4.38
CA LEU A 208 -16.23 -10.25 5.02
C LEU A 208 -15.55 -9.43 6.13
N LEU A 209 -15.35 -8.14 5.87
CA LEU A 209 -14.73 -7.16 6.77
C LEU A 209 -15.73 -6.00 6.99
N SER A 210 -15.80 -5.45 8.19
CA SER A 210 -16.60 -4.25 8.48
C SER A 210 -15.77 -2.98 8.46
N ASP A 211 -16.43 -1.83 8.26
CA ASP A 211 -15.78 -0.52 8.33
C ASP A 211 -15.09 -0.29 9.68
N GLU A 212 -15.76 -0.66 10.80
CA GLU A 212 -15.21 -0.56 12.16
C GLU A 212 -13.92 -1.37 12.35
N GLN A 213 -13.85 -2.56 11.74
CA GLN A 213 -12.64 -3.39 11.78
C GLN A 213 -11.49 -2.72 11.04
N VAL A 214 -11.75 -2.17 9.85
CA VAL A 214 -10.73 -1.43 9.07
C VAL A 214 -10.29 -0.18 9.81
N GLU A 215 -11.21 0.55 10.43
CA GLU A 215 -10.93 1.74 11.23
C GLU A 215 -10.02 1.39 12.43
N THR A 216 -10.33 0.31 13.16
CA THR A 216 -9.49 -0.18 14.27
C THR A 216 -8.06 -0.53 13.82
N MET A 217 -7.93 -1.20 12.66
CA MET A 217 -6.63 -1.54 12.06
C MET A 217 -5.86 -0.28 11.65
N TRP A 218 -6.56 0.71 11.10
CA TRP A 218 -5.98 1.99 10.69
C TRP A 218 -5.52 2.81 11.89
N GLU A 219 -6.33 2.96 12.94
CA GLU A 219 -5.97 3.66 14.18
C GLU A 219 -4.73 3.05 14.85
N THR A 220 -4.68 1.71 14.92
CA THR A 220 -3.51 0.97 15.44
C THR A 220 -2.25 1.28 14.63
N THR A 221 -2.40 1.37 13.30
CA THR A 221 -1.30 1.71 12.40
C THR A 221 -0.83 3.13 12.59
N VAL A 222 -1.75 4.09 12.58
CA VAL A 222 -1.43 5.52 12.76
C VAL A 222 -0.69 5.72 14.07
N ALA A 223 -1.20 5.19 15.18
CA ALA A 223 -0.54 5.31 16.49
C ALA A 223 0.90 4.76 16.46
N LYS A 224 1.10 3.59 15.85
CA LYS A 224 2.43 2.95 15.80
C LYS A 224 3.39 3.66 14.86
N VAL A 225 2.92 4.07 13.67
CA VAL A 225 3.71 4.81 12.66
C VAL A 225 4.11 6.17 13.21
N THR A 226 3.18 6.91 13.83
CA THR A 226 3.47 8.20 14.48
C THR A 226 4.58 8.05 15.52
N SER A 227 4.46 7.08 16.44
CA SER A 227 5.47 6.81 17.47
C SER A 227 6.84 6.44 16.88
N VAL A 228 6.84 5.62 15.82
CA VAL A 228 8.03 5.25 15.07
C VAL A 228 8.69 6.47 14.45
N LEU A 229 7.92 7.31 13.77
CA LEU A 229 8.43 8.48 13.05
C LEU A 229 8.99 9.52 14.01
N GLU A 230 8.28 9.80 15.12
CA GLU A 230 8.78 10.70 16.17
C GLU A 230 10.13 10.21 16.72
N THR A 231 10.25 8.91 16.99
CA THR A 231 11.50 8.31 17.45
C THR A 231 12.61 8.43 16.40
N GLN A 232 12.35 8.04 15.15
CA GLN A 232 13.37 8.05 14.10
C GLN A 232 13.81 9.46 13.72
N PHE A 233 12.87 10.40 13.64
CA PHE A 233 13.20 11.81 13.42
C PHE A 233 14.01 12.39 14.56
N SER A 234 13.79 11.98 15.81
CA SER A 234 14.62 12.41 16.95
C SER A 234 16.08 11.92 16.84
N LEU A 235 16.33 10.79 16.17
CA LEU A 235 17.65 10.18 16.02
C LEU A 235 18.43 10.68 14.80
N MET A 236 17.74 11.16 13.76
CA MET A 236 18.39 11.66 12.54
C MET A 236 19.27 12.89 12.81
N ARG A 237 20.44 12.94 12.18
CA ARG A 237 21.42 14.03 12.31
C ARG A 237 21.76 14.73 10.98
N SER A 238 21.01 14.44 9.93
CA SER A 238 21.20 15.03 8.61
C SER A 238 19.89 15.62 8.13
N ALA A 239 19.96 16.88 7.66
CA ALA A 239 18.83 17.60 7.09
C ALA A 239 18.34 16.91 5.79
N THR A 240 19.25 16.41 4.96
CA THR A 240 18.91 15.70 3.71
C THR A 240 18.17 14.39 3.99
N HIS A 241 18.56 13.65 5.03
CA HIS A 241 17.87 12.43 5.43
C HIS A 241 16.45 12.70 5.94
N LEU A 242 16.24 13.80 6.70
CA LEU A 242 14.91 14.21 7.13
C LEU A 242 14.01 14.55 5.95
N LEU A 243 14.53 15.30 4.95
CA LEU A 243 13.78 15.62 3.74
C LEU A 243 13.41 14.38 2.94
N LEU A 244 14.35 13.44 2.76
CA LEU A 244 14.09 12.20 2.02
C LEU A 244 12.93 11.42 2.63
N VAL A 245 12.94 11.25 3.94
CA VAL A 245 11.89 10.51 4.64
C VAL A 245 10.58 11.30 4.66
N LYS A 246 10.64 12.63 4.84
CA LYS A 246 9.48 13.52 4.74
C LYS A 246 8.79 13.37 3.39
N ASP A 247 9.55 13.46 2.29
CA ASP A 247 9.02 13.34 0.93
C ASP A 247 8.26 12.02 0.74
N TYR A 248 8.87 10.90 1.12
CA TYR A 248 8.23 9.59 1.00
C TYR A 248 6.96 9.46 1.85
N ILE A 249 6.92 10.04 3.05
CA ILE A 249 5.71 10.05 3.89
C ILE A 249 4.61 10.91 3.28
N THR A 250 4.94 12.04 2.66
CA THR A 250 3.92 12.84 1.95
C THR A 250 3.32 12.09 0.77
N LEU A 251 4.14 11.34 0.03
CA LEU A 251 3.68 10.48 -1.06
C LEU A 251 2.82 9.30 -0.56
N LEU A 252 3.20 8.68 0.56
CA LEU A 252 2.36 7.69 1.24
C LEU A 252 1.00 8.29 1.61
N GLY A 253 1.01 9.51 2.18
CA GLY A 253 -0.19 10.24 2.56
C GLY A 253 -1.12 10.48 1.36
N ALA A 254 -0.56 10.96 0.24
CA ALA A 254 -1.30 11.15 -1.00
C ALA A 254 -1.89 9.83 -1.52
N ALA A 255 -1.10 8.75 -1.56
CA ALA A 255 -1.57 7.44 -2.02
C ALA A 255 -2.74 6.91 -1.18
N LEU A 256 -2.63 6.95 0.15
CA LEU A 256 -3.68 6.42 1.04
C LEU A 256 -4.93 7.30 1.11
N THR A 257 -4.79 8.60 0.88
CA THR A 257 -5.93 9.52 0.82
C THR A 257 -6.87 9.20 -0.36
N GLN A 258 -6.32 8.73 -1.49
CA GLN A 258 -7.12 8.27 -2.64
C GLN A 258 -8.03 7.08 -2.30
N TYR A 259 -7.67 6.30 -1.28
CA TYR A 259 -8.45 5.17 -0.76
C TYR A 259 -9.33 5.56 0.45
N GLY A 260 -9.44 6.85 0.78
CA GLY A 260 -10.32 7.35 1.85
C GLY A 260 -9.72 7.29 3.26
N TYR A 261 -8.44 6.94 3.41
CA TYR A 261 -7.80 6.93 4.72
C TYR A 261 -7.38 8.33 5.17
N LYS A 262 -7.66 8.65 6.44
CA LYS A 262 -7.26 9.92 7.05
C LYS A 262 -5.81 9.84 7.54
N VAL A 263 -4.91 10.60 6.92
CA VAL A 263 -3.46 10.59 7.20
C VAL A 263 -2.98 11.78 8.04
N GLY A 264 -3.89 12.64 8.51
CA GLY A 264 -3.56 13.90 9.20
C GLY A 264 -2.57 13.73 10.36
N SER A 265 -2.81 12.76 11.26
CA SER A 265 -1.93 12.53 12.42
C SER A 265 -0.51 12.06 12.05
N ILE A 266 -0.33 11.45 10.88
CA ILE A 266 1.01 11.08 10.38
C ILE A 266 1.71 12.34 9.84
N LEU A 267 0.98 13.21 9.13
CA LEU A 267 1.52 14.46 8.59
C LEU A 267 1.86 15.47 9.69
N GLU A 268 1.10 15.53 10.77
CA GLU A 268 1.40 16.37 11.94
C GLU A 268 2.79 16.06 12.55
N VAL A 269 3.28 14.82 12.45
CA VAL A 269 4.65 14.47 12.89
C VAL A 269 5.70 15.16 12.02
N LEU A 270 5.43 15.29 10.72
CA LEU A 270 6.31 16.01 9.80
C LEU A 270 6.39 17.49 10.20
N ASP A 271 5.26 18.09 10.57
CA ASP A 271 5.23 19.48 11.01
C ASP A 271 6.01 19.70 12.30
N LYS A 272 5.87 18.78 13.28
CA LYS A 272 6.67 18.81 14.52
C LYS A 272 8.17 18.65 14.27
N SER A 273 8.57 17.96 13.20
CA SER A 273 9.99 17.78 12.83
C SER A 273 10.63 18.99 12.17
N ARG A 274 9.84 20.03 11.84
CA ARG A 274 10.29 21.22 11.14
C ARG A 274 11.40 21.95 11.89
N ASP A 275 11.24 22.22 13.19
CA ASP A 275 12.24 22.99 13.95
C ASP A 275 13.59 22.28 13.95
N LYS A 276 13.58 20.96 14.17
CA LYS A 276 14.78 20.13 14.10
C LYS A 276 15.47 20.20 12.74
N TYR A 277 14.70 20.22 11.65
CA TYR A 277 15.27 20.38 10.31
C TYR A 277 15.99 21.73 10.16
N HIS A 278 15.40 22.82 10.67
CA HIS A 278 16.04 24.14 10.65
C HIS A 278 17.31 24.17 11.50
N ASP A 279 17.29 23.56 12.70
CA ASP A 279 18.47 23.46 13.57
C ASP A 279 19.62 22.73 12.88
N LEU A 280 19.34 21.62 12.20
CA LEU A 280 20.36 20.85 11.47
C LEU A 280 20.94 21.64 10.29
N LEU A 281 20.10 22.37 9.54
CA LEU A 281 20.59 23.25 8.47
C LEU A 281 21.46 24.39 9.01
N LEU A 282 21.05 25.01 10.11
CA LEU A 282 21.82 26.10 10.72
C LEU A 282 23.18 25.62 11.20
N GLU A 283 23.24 24.43 11.83
CA GLU A 283 24.49 23.82 12.25
C GLU A 283 25.40 23.48 11.06
N GLU A 284 24.84 22.92 9.99
CA GLU A 284 25.59 22.65 8.76
C GLU A 284 26.15 23.94 8.14
N CYS A 285 25.33 24.98 8.00
CA CYS A 285 25.77 26.30 7.53
C CYS A 285 26.88 26.88 8.43
N ARG A 286 26.74 26.78 9.75
CA ARG A 286 27.75 27.25 10.70
C ARG A 286 29.08 26.52 10.54
N GLN A 287 29.04 25.20 10.35
CA GLN A 287 30.24 24.39 10.11
C GLN A 287 30.90 24.76 8.79
N GLN A 288 30.12 24.94 7.72
CA GLN A 288 30.65 25.39 6.43
C GLN A 288 31.33 26.75 6.55
N ILE A 289 30.67 27.73 7.16
CA ILE A 289 31.21 29.07 7.39
C ILE A 289 32.48 29.02 8.23
N SER A 290 32.47 28.27 9.35
CA SER A 290 33.64 28.14 10.22
C SER A 290 34.82 27.49 9.49
N ASN A 291 34.56 26.51 8.63
CA ASN A 291 35.59 25.86 7.83
C ASN A 291 36.17 26.82 6.79
N ILE A 292 35.32 27.61 6.12
CA ILE A 292 35.76 28.66 5.19
C ILE A 292 36.67 29.66 5.90
N PHE A 293 36.23 30.23 7.02
CA PHE A 293 37.04 31.20 7.79
C PHE A 293 38.36 30.61 8.30
N SER A 294 38.39 29.32 8.66
CA SER A 294 39.62 28.68 9.15
C SER A 294 40.65 28.45 8.04
N ASN A 295 40.19 28.33 6.79
CA ASN A 295 41.02 28.09 5.62
C ASN A 295 41.31 29.36 4.81
N ASP A 296 40.65 30.48 5.13
CA ASP A 296 40.82 31.74 4.45
C ASP A 296 42.12 32.43 4.91
N THR A 297 42.98 32.76 3.95
CA THR A 297 44.22 33.52 4.19
C THR A 297 43.96 35.03 4.25
N CYS A 298 42.72 35.48 3.97
CA CYS A 298 42.30 36.87 3.89
C CYS A 298 43.13 37.68 2.86
N GLU A 299 43.64 37.02 1.83
CA GLU A 299 44.37 37.66 0.73
C GLU A 299 43.40 38.22 -0.31
N GLN A 300 43.88 39.17 -1.14
CA GLN A 300 43.06 39.74 -2.20
C GLN A 300 42.68 38.68 -3.23
N MET A 301 41.39 38.58 -3.56
CA MET A 301 40.91 37.65 -4.58
C MET A 301 41.50 38.00 -5.95
N VAL A 302 42.27 37.08 -6.53
CA VAL A 302 42.90 37.22 -7.86
C VAL A 302 42.13 36.38 -8.87
N MET A 303 41.52 37.02 -9.86
CA MET A 303 40.82 36.36 -10.96
C MET A 303 41.69 36.34 -12.21
N LYS A 304 41.74 35.20 -12.91
CA LYS A 304 42.59 35.02 -14.09
C LYS A 304 41.80 34.68 -15.36
N LYS A 305 40.49 34.41 -15.24
CA LYS A 305 39.62 34.01 -16.35
C LYS A 305 38.24 34.65 -16.21
N ASP A 306 37.57 34.83 -17.34
CA ASP A 306 36.18 35.31 -17.39
C ASP A 306 35.26 34.45 -16.51
N ALA A 307 35.41 33.12 -16.54
CA ALA A 307 34.62 32.20 -15.72
C ALA A 307 34.78 32.43 -14.20
N ASP A 308 35.96 32.87 -13.74
CA ASP A 308 36.18 33.21 -12.32
C ASP A 308 35.40 34.48 -11.96
N TYR A 309 35.29 35.43 -12.89
CA TYR A 309 34.52 36.66 -12.69
C TYR A 309 33.02 36.40 -12.71
N GLU A 310 32.53 35.60 -13.66
CA GLU A 310 31.13 35.19 -13.72
C GLU A 310 30.69 34.52 -12.42
N SER A 311 31.48 33.55 -11.94
CA SER A 311 31.12 32.76 -10.76
C SER A 311 31.25 33.51 -9.43
N ASN A 312 32.12 34.51 -9.32
CA ASN A 312 32.42 35.16 -8.03
C ASN A 312 31.93 36.61 -7.93
N VAL A 313 31.67 37.30 -9.06
CA VAL A 313 31.22 38.70 -9.08
C VAL A 313 29.81 38.81 -9.66
N LEU A 314 29.57 38.23 -10.84
CA LEU A 314 28.25 38.35 -11.49
C LEU A 314 27.18 37.54 -10.76
N ALA A 315 27.50 36.29 -10.38
CA ALA A 315 26.60 35.40 -9.67
C ALA A 315 26.09 35.98 -8.34
N PHE A 316 26.86 36.88 -7.73
CA PHE A 316 26.53 37.56 -6.47
C PHE A 316 26.11 39.03 -6.65
N HIS A 317 25.95 39.50 -7.89
CA HIS A 317 25.60 40.88 -8.22
C HIS A 317 26.52 41.94 -7.58
N LEU A 318 27.82 41.66 -7.53
CA LEU A 318 28.83 42.55 -6.92
C LEU A 318 29.46 43.55 -7.92
N GLN A 319 29.08 43.49 -9.20
CA GLN A 319 29.61 44.39 -10.23
C GLN A 319 29.05 45.81 -10.07
N ALA A 320 29.94 46.79 -9.97
CA ALA A 320 29.57 48.20 -9.77
C ALA A 320 29.47 49.02 -11.08
N SER A 321 29.90 48.48 -12.21
CA SER A 321 29.91 49.18 -13.51
C SER A 321 29.56 48.20 -14.63
N ASP A 322 28.78 48.63 -15.62
CA ASP A 322 28.32 47.79 -16.75
C ASP A 322 29.45 47.32 -17.70
N ILE A 323 30.69 47.72 -17.45
CA ILE A 323 31.85 47.37 -18.28
C ILE A 323 32.47 46.07 -17.76
N MET A 324 32.51 45.04 -18.62
CA MET A 324 33.21 43.80 -18.31
C MET A 324 34.73 44.03 -18.26
N PRO A 325 35.42 43.57 -17.20
CA PRO A 325 36.87 43.62 -17.15
C PRO A 325 37.49 42.73 -18.23
N ALA A 326 38.52 43.23 -18.89
CA ALA A 326 39.31 42.44 -19.84
C ALA A 326 40.34 41.61 -19.08
N PHE A 327 40.17 40.28 -19.07
CA PHE A 327 41.12 39.36 -18.47
C PHE A 327 42.26 39.02 -19.47
N PRO A 328 43.51 38.83 -18.98
CA PRO A 328 44.70 38.61 -19.81
C PRO A 328 44.75 37.23 -20.50
#